data_AF-W8SQ92-F1
#
_entry.id   AF-W8SQ92-F1
#
_cell.length_a   1.000
_cell.length_b   1.000
_cell.length_c   1.000
_cell.angle_alpha   90.00
_cell.angle_beta   90.00
_cell.angle_gamma   90.00
#
_symmetry.space_group_name_H-M   'P 1'
#
loop_
_entity.id
_entity.type
_entity.pdbx_description
1 polymer ?
#
loop_
_entity_poly.entity_id
_entity_poly.type
_entity_poly.pdbx_seq_one_letter_code
_entity_poly.pdbx_strand_id
1 'polypeptide(L)' 'MFPEWRGDILASGLVAAAIVRLDLDGDSVRGEERLMPGIGRVRDVAVDDDGAIVVVLDSPDAPVLRLVRRD' A
#
# COMPACT_ATOMS: atom_id res chain seq x y z
N MET A 1 -10.57 3.56 -7.36
CA MET A 1 -9.25 3.11 -7.85
C MET A 1 -8.26 4.26 -7.83
N PHE A 2 -6.98 3.97 -7.98
CA PHE A 2 -5.89 4.95 -7.84
C PHE A 2 -5.08 5.11 -9.16
N PRO A 3 -5.67 5.63 -10.25
CA PRO A 3 -4.95 5.84 -11.51
C PRO A 3 -3.68 6.70 -11.36
N GLU A 4 -3.70 7.63 -10.40
CA GLU A 4 -2.59 8.53 -10.07
C GLU A 4 -1.33 7.80 -9.57
N TRP A 5 -1.42 6.52 -9.20
CA TRP A 5 -0.30 5.71 -8.70
C TRP A 5 0.23 4.72 -9.74
N ARG A 6 -0.19 4.83 -11.00
CA ARG A 6 0.29 3.93 -12.05
C ARG A 6 1.79 4.14 -12.30
N GLY A 7 2.57 3.08 -12.06
CA GLY A 7 4.03 3.11 -12.19
C GLY A 7 4.76 3.28 -10.85
N ASP A 8 4.04 3.58 -9.78
CA ASP A 8 4.59 3.64 -8.43
C ASP A 8 4.81 2.24 -7.87
N ILE A 9 5.67 2.14 -6.85
CA ILE A 9 5.81 0.93 -6.02
C ILE A 9 4.96 1.09 -4.76
N LEU A 10 4.20 0.05 -4.42
CA LEU A 10 3.60 -0.13 -3.11
C LEU A 10 4.42 -1.15 -2.31
N ALA A 11 4.96 -0.72 -1.18
CA ALA A 11 5.73 -1.56 -0.28
C ALA A 11 5.02 -1.75 1.06
N SER A 12 5.01 -2.99 1.55
CA SER A 12 4.50 -3.35 2.88
C SER A 12 5.43 -2.82 3.99
N GLY A 13 4.88 -2.18 5.01
CA GLY A 13 5.63 -1.67 6.16
C GLY A 13 5.31 -2.38 7.47
N LEU A 14 6.11 -3.37 7.87
CA LEU A 14 5.97 -4.02 9.19
C LEU A 14 6.28 -3.08 10.35
N VAL A 15 7.42 -2.37 10.30
CA VAL A 15 7.82 -1.41 11.35
C VAL A 15 7.14 -0.07 11.14
N ALA A 16 7.00 0.38 9.89
CA ALA A 16 6.32 1.62 9.56
C ALA A 16 4.82 1.59 9.91
N ALA A 17 4.24 0.39 10.06
CA ALA A 17 2.82 0.15 10.31
C ALA A 17 1.92 0.92 9.30
N ALA A 18 2.31 0.86 8.03
CA ALA A 18 1.75 1.64 6.93
C ALA A 18 2.04 0.93 5.60
N ILE A 19 1.35 1.35 4.54
CA ILE A 19 1.76 1.07 3.15
C ILE A 19 2.64 2.23 2.70
N VAL A 20 3.81 1.93 2.14
CA VAL A 20 4.73 2.95 1.63
C VAL A 20 4.57 3.02 0.11
N ARG A 21 4.17 4.18 -0.41
CA ARG A 21 4.13 4.47 -1.85
C ARG A 21 5.42 5.18 -2.24
N LEU A 22 6.10 4.67 -3.26
CA LEU A 22 7.30 5.25 -3.83
C LEU A 22 7.02 5.71 -5.25
N ASP A 23 7.17 7.01 -5.49
CA ASP A 23 7.08 7.63 -6.82
C ASP A 23 8.44 7.54 -7.51
N LEU A 24 8.45 6.97 -8.71
CA LEU A 24 9.66 6.64 -9.45
C LEU A 24 9.97 7.68 -10.54
N ASP A 25 11.25 7.98 -10.71
CA ASP A 25 11.82 8.67 -11.87
C ASP A 25 12.92 7.79 -12.49
N GLY A 26 12.54 7.02 -13.50
CA GLY A 26 13.36 5.95 -14.05
C GLY A 26 13.69 4.91 -12.98
N ASP A 27 14.99 4.75 -12.70
CA ASP A 27 15.49 3.79 -11.70
C ASP A 27 15.70 4.42 -10.31
N SER A 28 15.22 5.65 -10.10
CA SER A 28 15.38 6.39 -8.85
C SER A 28 14.05 6.68 -8.17
N VAL A 29 14.05 6.77 -6.84
CA VAL A 29 12.89 7.22 -6.06
C VAL A 29 12.95 8.74 -5.93
N ARG A 30 11.90 9.43 -6.38
CA ARG A 30 11.79 10.90 -6.25
C ARG A 30 10.80 11.35 -5.17
N GLY A 31 9.98 10.45 -4.65
CA GLY A 31 9.03 10.74 -3.57
C GLY A 31 8.65 9.50 -2.77
N GLU A 32 8.37 9.71 -1.48
CA GLU A 32 7.83 8.70 -0.57
C GLU A 32 6.58 9.27 0.10
N GLU A 33 5.52 8.46 0.16
CA GLU A 33 4.33 8.76 0.95
C GLU A 33 3.95 7.54 1.79
N ARG A 34 3.61 7.78 3.06
CA ARG A 34 3.10 6.75 3.97
C ARG A 34 1.59 6.80 4.02
N LEU A 35 0.96 5.81 3.40
CA LEU A 35 -0.48 5.68 3.33
C LEU A 35 -0.99 4.94 4.57
N MET A 36 -2.12 5.40 5.10
CA MET A 36 -2.79 4.82 6.27
C MET A 36 -1.85 4.57 7.46
N PRO A 37 -1.14 5.60 7.94
CA PRO A 37 -0.25 5.44 9.08
C PRO A 37 -1.02 4.94 10.31
N GLY A 38 -0.54 3.86 10.93
CA GLY A 38 -1.17 3.26 12.10
C GLY A 38 -2.24 2.21 11.78
N ILE A 39 -2.41 1.82 10.52
CA ILE A 39 -3.32 0.71 10.13
C ILE A 39 -2.93 -0.64 10.76
N GLY A 40 -1.66 -0.78 11.17
CA GLY A 40 -1.09 -2.01 11.71
C GLY A 40 0.14 -2.44 10.92
N ARG A 41 0.80 -3.50 11.38
CA ARG A 41 1.98 -4.07 10.71
C ARG A 41 1.55 -4.66 9.36
N VAL A 42 1.91 -4.04 8.24
CA VAL A 42 1.51 -4.54 6.92
C VAL A 42 2.47 -5.65 6.50
N ARG A 43 1.93 -6.86 6.31
CA ARG A 43 2.67 -8.05 5.87
C ARG A 43 2.81 -8.10 4.36
N ASP A 44 1.72 -7.84 3.65
CA ASP A 44 1.66 -7.93 2.19
C ASP A 44 0.70 -6.89 1.63
N VAL A 45 0.95 -6.49 0.38
CA VAL A 45 0.13 -5.54 -0.38
C VAL A 45 0.06 -5.98 -1.83
N ALA A 46 -1.14 -6.04 -2.38
CA ALA A 46 -1.39 -6.39 -3.77
C ALA A 46 -2.42 -5.44 -4.40
N VAL A 47 -2.39 -5.31 -5.72
CA VAL A 47 -3.42 -4.61 -6.49
C VAL A 47 -4.31 -5.66 -7.14
N ASP A 48 -5.61 -5.59 -6.86
CA ASP A 48 -6.64 -6.46 -7.45
C ASP A 48 -6.93 -6.06 -8.90
N ASP A 49 -7.61 -6.91 -9.66
CA ASP A 49 -7.88 -6.71 -11.10
C ASP A 49 -8.69 -5.43 -11.38
N ASP A 50 -9.50 -5.01 -10.42
CA ASP A 50 -10.29 -3.78 -10.51
C ASP A 50 -9.47 -2.53 -10.12
N GLY A 51 -8.28 -2.69 -9.54
CA GLY A 51 -7.41 -1.63 -9.05
C GLY A 51 -7.57 -1.30 -7.56
N ALA A 52 -8.34 -2.10 -6.82
CA ALA A 52 -8.38 -2.01 -5.36
C ALA A 52 -7.05 -2.48 -4.77
N ILE A 53 -6.71 -1.99 -3.57
CA ILE A 53 -5.50 -2.44 -2.88
C ILE A 53 -5.90 -3.44 -1.80
N VAL A 54 -5.38 -4.65 -1.89
CA VAL A 54 -5.56 -5.71 -0.91
C VAL A 54 -4.36 -5.71 0.04
N VAL A 55 -4.63 -5.76 1.34
CA VAL A 55 -3.62 -5.63 2.39
C VAL A 55 -3.78 -6.74 3.40
N VAL A 56 -2.68 -7.40 3.75
CA VAL A 56 -2.64 -8.38 4.85
C VAL A 56 -1.95 -7.74 6.04
N LEU A 57 -2.56 -7.78 7.22
CA LEU A 57 -1.92 -7.34 8.46
C LEU A 57 -1.28 -8.52 9.21
N ASP A 58 -0.10 -8.26 9.78
CA ASP A 58 0.67 -9.17 10.62
C ASP A 58 0.15 -9.09 12.07
N SER A 59 -1.00 -9.69 12.33
CA SER A 59 -1.63 -9.82 13.65
C SER A 59 -2.20 -11.22 13.87
N PRO A 60 -2.56 -11.62 15.12
CA PRO A 60 -3.04 -12.97 15.41
C PRO A 60 -4.29 -13.40 14.62
N ASP A 61 -5.15 -12.45 14.27
CA ASP A 61 -6.36 -12.62 13.47
C ASP A 61 -6.12 -12.49 11.96
N ALA A 62 -4.90 -12.10 11.54
CA ALA A 62 -4.44 -11.96 10.16
C ALA A 62 -5.50 -11.36 9.21
N PRO A 63 -6.03 -10.15 9.51
CA PRO A 63 -7.12 -9.58 8.74
C PRO A 63 -6.62 -9.21 7.34
N VAL A 64 -7.51 -9.43 6.36
CA VAL A 64 -7.33 -9.02 4.97
C VAL A 64 -8.24 -7.83 4.72
N LEU A 65 -7.66 -6.69 4.40
CA LEU A 65 -8.36 -5.45 4.11
C LEU A 65 -8.39 -5.22 2.60
N ARG A 66 -9.50 -4.68 2.11
CA ARG A 66 -9.62 -4.19 0.73
C ARG A 66 -9.85 -2.68 0.76
N LEU A 67 -8.91 -1.93 0.22
CA LEU A 67 -8.93 -0.49 0.15
C LEU A 67 -9.46 -0.04 -1.21
N VAL A 68 -10.52 0.76 -1.17
CA VAL A 68 -11.14 1.36 -2.34
C VAL A 68 -11.16 2.87 -2.19
N ARG A 69 -11.23 3.58 -3.32
CA ARG A 69 -11.43 5.04 -3.29
C ARG A 69 -12.86 5.29 -2.84
N ARG A 70 -13.04 6.23 -1.90
CA ARG A 70 -14.35 6.76 -1.56
C ARG A 70 -14.81 7.70 -2.69
N ASP A 71 -16.08 7.59 -3.08
CA ASP A 71 -16.70 8.50 -4.05
C ASP A 71 -16.66 9.97 -3.59
#